data_AF-A0A2H6F9V9-F1
#
_entry.id   AF-A0A2H6F9V9-F1
#
_cell.length_a   1.000
_cell.length_b   1.000
_cell.length_c   1.000
_cell.angle_alpha   90.00
_cell.angle_beta   90.00
_cell.angle_gamma   90.00
#
_symmetry.space_group_name_H-M   'P 1'
#
loop_
_entity.id
_entity.type
_entity.pdbx_description
1 polymer ?
#
loop_
_entity_poly.entity_id
_entity_poly.type
_entity_poly.pdbx_seq_one_letter_code
_entity_poly.pdbx_strand_id
1 'polypeptide(L)'
;MSKKMIALFALMIFMAGLSVFSTKSEAMPNFARKYSADCTMCHTIIPQLNRIGYEFRMAGYRLPSEIGKDEKTFKLGDFFAARIQTHYSWKKHTDVNSANDHTDSQLKFKEFTMYPLTGSWGKYFGSLAELSVGIPEEWEVENAYVRGVYGNENGWFEGRVGVFHAWEGFGASDRPLGTMRPLIQGKMGKGVPFKAWPGGETGAEVGYYSAKTGTAVSAVLWNGMNAAGNASGKTQGANPDIMIKTSSSLLTSLSAMIRP
;
A
#
# COMPACT_ATOMS: atom_id res chain seq x y z
N MET A 1 -38.66 -26.58 10.28
CA MET A 1 -38.43 -25.25 9.67
C MET A 1 -39.40 -25.08 8.50
N SER A 2 -40.20 -24.01 8.44
CA SER A 2 -41.17 -23.85 7.34
C SER A 2 -40.45 -23.57 6.01
N LYS A 3 -41.05 -23.91 4.86
CA LYS A 3 -40.47 -23.61 3.53
C LYS A 3 -40.11 -22.11 3.37
N LYS A 4 -40.88 -21.23 4.02
CA LYS A 4 -40.63 -19.78 4.09
C LYS A 4 -39.36 -19.44 4.87
N MET A 5 -39.10 -20.12 5.99
CA MET A 5 -37.86 -19.94 6.76
C MET A 5 -36.62 -20.42 6.00
N ILE A 6 -36.70 -21.54 5.28
CA ILE A 6 -35.58 -22.05 4.47
C ILE A 6 -35.24 -21.05 3.36
N ALA A 7 -36.26 -20.51 2.68
CA ALA A 7 -36.06 -19.48 1.65
C ALA A 7 -35.45 -18.19 2.20
N LEU A 8 -35.90 -17.73 3.38
CA LEU A 8 -35.34 -16.54 4.04
C LEU A 8 -33.87 -16.76 4.47
N PHE A 9 -33.55 -17.95 4.97
CA PHE A 9 -32.18 -18.30 5.36
C PHE A 9 -31.26 -18.39 4.14
N ALA A 10 -31.73 -19.00 3.05
CA ALA A 10 -31.01 -19.03 1.78
C ALA A 10 -30.81 -17.63 1.19
N LEU A 11 -31.82 -16.75 1.29
CA LEU A 11 -31.71 -15.36 0.84
C LEU A 11 -30.76 -14.54 1.70
N MET A 12 -30.74 -14.75 3.03
CA MET A 12 -29.74 -14.12 3.91
C MET A 12 -28.33 -14.60 3.60
N ILE A 13 -28.12 -15.90 3.36
CA ILE A 13 -26.82 -16.45 2.96
C ILE A 13 -26.40 -15.91 1.59
N PHE A 14 -27.34 -15.79 0.64
CA PHE A 14 -27.09 -15.22 -0.68
C PHE A 14 -26.75 -13.73 -0.62
N MET A 15 -27.49 -12.93 0.16
CA MET A 15 -27.21 -11.52 0.42
C MET A 15 -25.90 -11.31 1.18
N ALA A 16 -25.59 -12.17 2.15
CA ALA A 16 -24.31 -12.18 2.86
C ALA A 16 -23.16 -12.62 1.96
N GLY A 17 -23.40 -13.49 0.98
CA GLY A 17 -22.45 -13.85 -0.08
C GLY A 17 -22.22 -12.69 -1.04
N LEU A 18 -23.28 -11.92 -1.36
CA LEU A 18 -23.21 -10.76 -2.25
C LEU A 18 -22.31 -9.64 -1.69
N SER A 19 -22.29 -9.44 -0.37
CA SER A 19 -21.43 -8.47 0.29
C SER A 19 -19.95 -8.88 0.36
N VAL A 20 -19.60 -10.14 0.05
CA VAL A 20 -18.21 -10.60 -0.09
C VAL A 20 -17.64 -10.27 -1.48
N PHE A 21 -18.47 -9.96 -2.48
CA PHE A 21 -18.00 -9.51 -3.80
C PHE A 21 -17.62 -8.03 -3.83
N SER A 22 -16.96 -7.54 -2.78
CA SER A 22 -16.27 -6.25 -2.84
C SER A 22 -15.15 -6.34 -3.88
N THR A 23 -15.31 -5.59 -4.96
CA THR A 23 -14.30 -5.45 -6.01
C THR A 23 -13.09 -4.74 -5.42
N LYS A 24 -12.00 -5.48 -5.17
CA LYS A 24 -10.66 -4.97 -4.82
C LYS A 24 -10.68 -3.92 -3.69
N SER A 25 -11.01 -4.34 -2.47
CA SER A 25 -10.67 -3.54 -1.29
C SER A 25 -9.17 -3.72 -0.99
N GLU A 26 -8.35 -2.77 -1.46
CA GLU A 26 -6.95 -2.64 -1.07
C GLU A 26 -6.78 -1.88 0.26
N ALA A 27 -7.90 -1.54 0.94
CA ALA A 27 -7.90 -0.72 2.12
C ALA A 27 -7.52 -1.50 3.39
N MET A 28 -6.74 -0.84 4.25
CA MET A 28 -6.41 -1.31 5.59
C MET A 28 -7.54 -0.91 6.56
N PRO A 29 -8.41 -1.84 7.00
CA PRO A 29 -9.61 -1.48 7.74
C PRO A 29 -9.33 -0.98 9.16
N ASN A 30 -8.12 -1.17 9.69
CA ASN A 30 -7.74 -0.71 11.02
C ASN A 30 -7.80 0.81 11.16
N PHE A 31 -7.45 1.57 10.12
CA PHE A 31 -7.55 3.03 10.16
C PHE A 31 -9.00 3.53 10.15
N ALA A 32 -9.81 2.97 9.25
CA ALA A 32 -11.24 3.27 9.18
C ALA A 32 -11.94 2.96 10.53
N ARG A 33 -11.60 1.83 11.17
CA ARG A 33 -12.11 1.49 12.51
C ARG A 33 -11.64 2.44 13.60
N LYS A 34 -10.35 2.79 13.62
CA LYS A 34 -9.76 3.68 14.63
C LYS A 34 -10.43 5.05 14.65
N TYR A 35 -10.76 5.59 13.47
CA TYR A 35 -11.34 6.92 13.31
C TYR A 35 -12.85 6.92 13.02
N SER A 36 -13.48 5.75 12.97
CA SER A 36 -14.88 5.60 12.54
C SER A 36 -15.17 6.33 11.23
N ALA A 37 -14.29 6.13 10.24
CA ALA A 37 -14.28 6.87 8.97
C ALA A 37 -14.58 5.97 7.77
N ASP A 38 -15.30 6.51 6.79
CA ASP A 38 -15.54 5.84 5.51
C ASP A 38 -14.30 5.89 4.61
N CYS A 39 -14.17 4.92 3.69
CA CYS A 39 -13.01 4.80 2.80
C CYS A 39 -12.79 6.06 1.93
N THR A 40 -13.87 6.76 1.58
CA THR A 40 -13.84 8.00 0.78
C THR A 40 -13.24 9.18 1.53
N MET A 41 -13.13 9.11 2.86
CA MET A 41 -12.41 10.11 3.65
C MET A 41 -10.93 10.17 3.23
N CYS A 42 -10.32 9.03 2.90
CA CYS A 42 -8.90 8.94 2.57
C CYS A 42 -8.61 8.72 1.08
N HIS A 43 -9.57 8.20 0.30
CA HIS A 43 -9.34 7.82 -1.09
C HIS A 43 -10.20 8.60 -2.08
N THR A 44 -9.62 8.99 -3.22
CA THR A 44 -10.37 9.46 -4.40
C THR A 44 -10.91 8.27 -5.18
N ILE A 45 -10.03 7.31 -5.48
CA ILE A 45 -10.30 6.02 -6.10
C ILE A 45 -9.39 5.04 -5.38
N ILE A 46 -9.90 3.98 -4.76
CA ILE A 46 -9.04 3.01 -4.07
C ILE A 46 -8.10 2.36 -5.10
N PRO A 47 -6.76 2.36 -4.90
CA PRO A 47 -6.01 2.72 -3.68
C PRO A 47 -5.41 4.15 -3.66
N GLN A 48 -5.63 4.98 -4.66
CA GLN A 48 -5.13 6.36 -4.71
C GLN A 48 -5.68 7.21 -3.53
N LEU A 49 -4.77 7.88 -2.83
CA LEU A 49 -5.12 8.75 -1.70
C LEU A 49 -5.58 10.11 -2.20
N ASN A 50 -6.57 10.67 -1.51
CA ASN A 50 -6.86 12.09 -1.56
C ASN A 50 -5.90 12.84 -0.62
N ARG A 51 -6.10 14.16 -0.47
CA ARG A 51 -5.28 14.98 0.42
C ARG A 51 -5.24 14.47 1.86
N ILE A 52 -6.40 14.13 2.43
CA ILE A 52 -6.52 13.66 3.81
C ILE A 52 -5.77 12.34 3.99
N GLY A 53 -5.96 11.39 3.06
CA GLY A 53 -5.26 10.10 3.10
C GLY A 53 -3.75 10.27 2.99
N TYR A 54 -3.29 11.16 2.12
CA TYR A 54 -1.87 11.47 1.95
C TYR A 54 -1.27 12.09 3.22
N GLU A 55 -1.93 13.10 3.79
CA GLU A 55 -1.53 13.74 5.04
C GLU A 55 -1.50 12.74 6.20
N PHE A 56 -2.54 11.91 6.32
CA PHE A 56 -2.66 10.88 7.35
C PHE A 56 -1.47 9.91 7.34
N ARG A 57 -1.09 9.43 6.15
CA ARG A 57 0.04 8.52 5.99
C ARG A 57 1.37 9.22 6.27
N MET A 58 1.58 10.42 5.76
CA MET A 58 2.79 11.23 6.00
C MET A 58 2.94 11.62 7.48
N ALA A 59 1.84 11.83 8.19
CA ALA A 59 1.81 12.07 9.63
C ALA A 59 2.03 10.80 10.46
N GLY A 60 2.28 9.64 9.83
CA GLY A 60 2.57 8.38 10.50
C GLY A 60 1.32 7.62 10.94
N TYR A 61 0.27 7.62 10.10
CA TYR A 61 -1.02 6.95 10.32
C TYR A 61 -1.83 7.55 11.49
N ARG A 62 -1.79 8.87 11.58
CA ARG A 62 -2.58 9.69 12.51
C ARG A 62 -3.07 10.95 11.81
N LEU A 63 -4.07 11.61 12.36
CA LEU A 63 -4.46 12.92 11.85
C LEU A 63 -3.34 13.94 12.13
N PRO A 64 -3.09 14.93 11.24
CA PRO A 64 -2.05 15.94 11.47
C PRO A 64 -2.19 16.69 12.80
N SER A 65 -3.43 16.88 13.27
CA SER A 65 -3.74 17.49 14.57
C SER A 65 -3.37 16.62 15.77
N GLU A 66 -3.02 15.35 15.56
CA GLU A 66 -2.58 14.41 16.59
C GLU A 66 -1.04 14.28 16.67
N ILE A 67 -0.28 14.96 15.79
CA ILE A 67 1.19 14.97 15.85
C ILE A 67 1.65 15.56 17.19
N GLY A 68 2.54 14.85 17.88
CA GLY A 68 3.10 15.26 19.17
C GLY A 68 2.17 15.07 20.37
N LYS A 69 0.95 14.57 20.15
CA LYS A 69 0.03 14.18 21.22
C LYS A 69 0.24 12.71 21.57
N ASP A 70 -0.03 12.35 22.82
CA ASP A 70 0.01 10.95 23.22
C ASP A 70 -0.97 10.12 22.40
N GLU A 71 -0.51 8.96 21.96
CA GLU A 71 -1.35 8.02 21.24
C GLU A 71 -2.48 7.53 22.15
N LYS A 72 -3.66 7.30 21.57
CA LYS A 72 -4.79 6.74 22.30
C LYS A 72 -4.43 5.33 22.81
N THR A 73 -5.15 4.85 23.82
CA THR A 73 -4.96 3.52 24.41
C THR A 73 -4.82 2.45 23.33
N PHE A 74 -3.76 1.64 23.42
CA PHE A 74 -3.49 0.58 22.45
C PHE A 74 -4.69 -0.37 22.34
N LYS A 75 -5.21 -0.52 21.12
CA LYS A 75 -6.20 -1.52 20.77
C LYS A 75 -5.64 -2.39 19.67
N LEU A 76 -5.58 -3.69 19.87
CA LEU A 76 -4.99 -4.63 18.90
C LEU A 76 -5.58 -4.44 17.49
N GLY A 77 -6.89 -4.23 17.39
CA GLY A 77 -7.59 -3.99 16.12
C GLY A 77 -7.21 -2.70 15.39
N ASP A 78 -6.55 -1.75 16.04
CA ASP A 78 -6.10 -0.49 15.41
C ASP A 78 -4.71 -0.66 14.76
N PHE A 79 -3.97 -1.70 15.14
CA PHE A 79 -2.60 -1.98 14.67
C PHE A 79 -2.48 -3.25 13.83
N PHE A 80 -3.53 -4.08 13.79
CA PHE A 80 -3.53 -5.33 13.06
C PHE A 80 -4.71 -5.38 12.09
N ALA A 81 -4.40 -5.70 10.83
CA ALA A 81 -5.39 -6.03 9.82
C ALA A 81 -4.92 -7.24 9.00
N ALA A 82 -5.86 -7.95 8.39
CA ALA A 82 -5.58 -8.99 7.43
C ALA A 82 -6.60 -8.95 6.30
N ARG A 83 -6.22 -9.47 5.14
CA ARG A 83 -6.98 -9.44 3.91
C ARG A 83 -6.84 -10.79 3.21
N ILE A 84 -7.96 -11.31 2.71
CA ILE A 84 -8.01 -12.44 1.79
C ILE A 84 -8.52 -11.91 0.46
N GLN A 85 -7.77 -12.11 -0.61
CA GLN A 85 -8.18 -11.75 -1.96
C GLN A 85 -8.46 -13.00 -2.80
N THR A 86 -9.64 -13.02 -3.40
CA THR A 86 -10.03 -13.99 -4.42
C THR A 86 -10.48 -13.27 -5.68
N HIS A 87 -10.25 -13.84 -6.86
CA HIS A 87 -10.67 -13.29 -8.12
C HIS A 87 -11.45 -14.33 -8.94
N TYR A 88 -12.66 -13.98 -9.35
CA TYR A 88 -13.42 -14.74 -10.33
C TYR A 88 -13.08 -14.23 -11.73
N SER A 89 -12.57 -15.10 -12.60
CA SER A 89 -12.31 -14.74 -14.00
C SER A 89 -13.24 -15.54 -14.92
N TRP A 90 -13.90 -14.81 -15.81
CA TRP A 90 -14.61 -15.37 -16.95
C TRP A 90 -13.86 -14.99 -18.23
N LYS A 91 -13.50 -15.99 -19.04
CA LYS A 91 -12.89 -15.78 -20.35
C LYS A 91 -13.72 -16.52 -21.39
N LYS A 92 -14.27 -15.76 -22.34
CA LYS A 92 -14.88 -16.36 -23.53
C LYS A 92 -13.78 -16.64 -24.54
N HIS A 93 -13.66 -17.89 -24.93
CA HIS A 93 -12.78 -18.33 -26.00
C HIS A 93 -13.62 -18.42 -27.28
N THR A 94 -13.36 -17.49 -28.21
CA THR A 94 -13.99 -17.45 -29.52
C THR A 94 -12.90 -17.78 -30.54
N ASP A 95 -13.04 -18.89 -31.26
CA ASP A 95 -12.10 -19.26 -32.30
C ASP A 95 -12.69 -18.86 -33.66
N VAL A 96 -11.97 -18.03 -34.41
CA VAL A 96 -12.44 -17.51 -35.70
C VAL A 96 -12.53 -18.63 -36.76
N ASN A 97 -11.83 -19.75 -36.55
CA ASN A 97 -11.76 -20.88 -37.48
C ASN A 97 -12.35 -22.20 -36.93
N SER A 98 -12.97 -22.19 -35.75
CA SER A 98 -13.54 -23.40 -35.12
C SER A 98 -14.86 -23.09 -34.43
N ALA A 99 -15.90 -23.89 -34.67
CA ALA A 99 -17.26 -23.68 -34.12
C ALA A 99 -17.40 -23.97 -32.61
N ASN A 100 -16.29 -24.17 -31.90
CA ASN A 100 -16.27 -24.54 -30.49
C ASN A 100 -15.96 -23.32 -29.61
N ASP A 101 -16.91 -22.37 -29.60
CA ASP A 101 -16.97 -21.34 -28.57
C ASP A 101 -17.10 -22.03 -27.21
N HIS A 102 -16.17 -21.75 -26.30
CA HIS A 102 -16.27 -22.20 -24.91
C HIS A 102 -16.01 -21.05 -23.95
N THR A 103 -16.45 -21.24 -22.72
CA THR A 103 -16.39 -20.25 -21.65
C THR A 103 -15.66 -20.88 -20.49
N ASP A 104 -14.50 -20.31 -20.16
CA ASP A 104 -13.76 -20.66 -18.97
C ASP A 104 -14.25 -19.78 -17.82
N SER A 105 -14.71 -20.41 -16.75
CA SER A 105 -15.02 -19.75 -15.49
C SER A 105 -14.20 -20.38 -14.37
N GLN A 106 -13.48 -19.56 -13.61
CA GLN A 106 -12.69 -20.03 -12.47
C GLN A 106 -12.71 -19.00 -11.35
N LEU A 107 -12.86 -19.50 -10.12
CA LEU A 107 -12.54 -18.75 -8.91
C LEU A 107 -11.10 -19.07 -8.53
N LYS A 108 -10.26 -18.04 -8.43
CA LYS A 108 -8.85 -18.17 -8.05
C LYS A 108 -8.60 -17.46 -6.73
N PHE A 109 -7.91 -18.14 -5.82
CA PHE A 109 -7.24 -17.43 -4.74
C PHE A 109 -6.13 -16.56 -5.34
N LYS A 110 -6.06 -15.30 -4.91
CA LYS A 110 -5.05 -14.35 -5.35
C LYS A 110 -3.96 -14.24 -4.29
N GLU A 111 -4.31 -13.84 -3.08
CA GLU A 111 -3.33 -13.49 -2.05
C GLU A 111 -3.98 -13.45 -0.65
N PHE A 112 -3.23 -13.84 0.36
CA PHE A 112 -3.46 -13.48 1.75
C PHE A 112 -2.47 -12.39 2.15
N THR A 113 -2.94 -11.31 2.77
CA THR A 113 -2.10 -10.20 3.22
C THR A 113 -2.37 -9.92 4.69
N MET A 114 -1.32 -9.63 5.46
CA MET A 114 -1.44 -9.18 6.84
C MET A 114 -0.64 -7.90 7.08
N TYR A 115 -1.16 -7.08 7.98
CA TYR A 115 -0.63 -5.78 8.34
C TYR A 115 -0.38 -5.70 9.85
N PRO A 116 0.67 -6.37 10.36
CA PRO A 116 0.98 -6.34 11.78
C PRO A 116 1.65 -5.02 12.17
N LEU A 117 1.34 -4.51 13.36
CA LEU A 117 1.98 -3.30 13.91
C LEU A 117 1.92 -2.09 12.96
N THR A 118 0.84 -1.96 12.19
CA THR A 118 0.69 -0.84 11.26
C THR A 118 -0.20 0.24 11.87
N GLY A 119 0.37 1.41 12.14
CA GLY A 119 -0.31 2.51 12.81
C GLY A 119 0.63 3.49 13.48
N SER A 120 0.07 4.52 14.11
CA SER A 120 0.78 5.48 14.93
C SER A 120 1.00 4.95 16.35
N TRP A 121 2.18 5.15 16.92
CA TRP A 121 2.52 4.78 18.31
C TRP A 121 3.37 5.86 18.99
N GLY A 122 3.11 6.06 20.29
CA GLY A 122 3.67 7.20 21.02
C GLY A 122 3.37 8.55 20.35
N LYS A 123 4.14 9.57 20.72
CA LYS A 123 3.90 10.95 20.26
C LYS A 123 4.31 11.23 18.82
N TYR A 124 5.34 10.52 18.35
CA TYR A 124 6.10 10.92 17.17
C TYR A 124 6.32 9.79 16.17
N PHE A 125 5.92 8.55 16.47
CA PHE A 125 6.31 7.42 15.63
C PHE A 125 5.12 6.78 14.92
N GLY A 126 5.34 6.19 13.76
CA GLY A 126 4.40 5.27 13.14
C GLY A 126 5.16 4.14 12.47
N SER A 127 4.47 3.08 12.11
CA SER A 127 5.06 1.96 11.40
C SER A 127 4.07 1.39 10.40
N LEU A 128 4.62 0.73 9.39
CA LEU A 128 3.86 -0.15 8.52
C LEU A 128 4.67 -1.43 8.30
N ALA A 129 4.03 -2.55 8.56
CA ALA A 129 4.46 -3.83 8.03
C ALA A 129 3.33 -4.41 7.18
N GLU A 130 3.67 -4.94 6.02
CA GLU A 130 2.77 -5.61 5.10
C GLU A 130 3.46 -6.89 4.62
N LEU A 131 2.83 -8.02 4.95
CA LEU A 131 3.29 -9.36 4.59
C LEU A 131 2.23 -10.02 3.72
N SER A 132 2.60 -10.52 2.56
CA SER A 132 1.68 -11.14 1.60
C SER A 132 2.10 -12.57 1.30
N VAL A 133 1.17 -13.41 0.86
CA VAL A 133 1.47 -14.75 0.34
C VAL A 133 0.42 -15.15 -0.69
N GLY A 134 0.89 -15.45 -1.91
CA GLY A 134 0.11 -16.14 -2.94
C GLY A 134 0.14 -17.65 -2.71
N ILE A 135 -0.80 -18.41 -3.26
CA ILE A 135 -0.70 -19.88 -3.29
C ILE A 135 -0.36 -20.28 -4.73
N PRO A 136 0.73 -21.04 -4.99
CA PRO A 136 1.62 -21.76 -4.07
C PRO A 136 2.90 -20.99 -3.68
N GLU A 137 2.85 -19.67 -3.62
CA GLU A 137 4.01 -18.80 -3.42
C GLU A 137 4.46 -18.77 -1.94
N GLU A 138 5.65 -18.21 -1.71
CA GLU A 138 6.20 -17.99 -0.36
C GLU A 138 5.72 -16.64 0.20
N TRP A 139 5.92 -16.42 1.50
CA TRP A 139 5.66 -15.11 2.10
C TRP A 139 6.58 -14.04 1.50
N GLU A 140 5.99 -12.89 1.20
CA GLU A 140 6.69 -11.71 0.71
C GLU A 140 6.50 -10.53 1.67
N VAL A 141 7.58 -9.78 1.90
CA VAL A 141 7.51 -8.50 2.61
C VAL A 141 7.32 -7.40 1.57
N GLU A 142 6.14 -6.78 1.55
CA GLU A 142 5.85 -5.64 0.66
C GLU A 142 6.48 -4.36 1.21
N ASN A 143 6.24 -4.14 2.51
CA ASN A 143 6.68 -2.96 3.23
C ASN A 143 6.97 -3.36 4.67
N ALA A 144 8.02 -2.78 5.24
CA ALA A 144 8.38 -2.94 6.64
C ALA A 144 9.25 -1.75 7.06
N TYR A 145 8.64 -0.71 7.61
CA TYR A 145 9.35 0.49 8.03
C TYR A 145 8.81 1.12 9.31
N VAL A 146 9.68 1.92 9.93
CA VAL A 146 9.32 2.84 11.01
C VAL A 146 9.50 4.27 10.51
N ARG A 147 8.59 5.15 10.92
CA ARG A 147 8.56 6.58 10.59
C ARG A 147 8.57 7.40 11.88
N GLY A 148 9.45 8.39 11.97
CA GLY A 148 9.39 9.50 12.91
C GLY A 148 8.73 10.71 12.28
N VAL A 149 7.93 11.45 13.06
CA VAL A 149 7.15 12.61 12.63
C VAL A 149 7.23 13.66 13.71
N TYR A 150 7.62 14.88 13.37
CA TYR A 150 7.77 15.98 14.32
C TYR A 150 7.26 17.30 13.73
N GLY A 151 6.41 18.02 14.46
CA GLY A 151 5.79 19.26 13.99
C GLY A 151 4.36 19.39 14.50
N ASN A 152 3.48 19.96 13.69
CA ASN A 152 2.06 20.10 13.98
C ASN A 152 1.22 20.12 12.69
N GLU A 153 -0.08 20.33 12.81
CA GLU A 153 -1.04 20.35 11.69
C GLU A 153 -0.75 21.38 10.59
N ASN A 154 0.03 22.43 10.85
CA ASN A 154 0.40 23.41 9.82
C ASN A 154 1.60 22.95 8.97
N GLY A 155 2.40 22.04 9.50
CA GLY A 155 3.56 21.47 8.83
C GLY A 155 4.41 20.61 9.75
N TRP A 156 5.01 19.57 9.19
CA TRP A 156 5.80 18.60 9.94
C TRP A 156 6.96 18.05 9.12
N PHE A 157 8.03 17.73 9.83
CA PHE A 157 9.10 16.89 9.34
C PHE A 157 8.72 15.43 9.53
N GLU A 158 9.18 14.60 8.61
CA GLU A 158 9.08 13.16 8.70
C GLU A 158 10.41 12.53 8.29
N GLY A 159 10.71 11.39 8.89
CA GLY A 159 11.73 10.51 8.35
C GLY A 159 11.36 9.07 8.57
N ARG A 160 11.70 8.20 7.61
CA ARG A 160 11.45 6.76 7.72
C ARG A 160 12.66 5.94 7.32
N VAL A 161 12.77 4.76 7.91
CA VAL A 161 13.78 3.76 7.59
C VAL A 161 13.14 2.38 7.51
N GLY A 162 13.56 1.59 6.53
CA GLY A 162 13.09 0.22 6.35
C GLY A 162 12.93 -0.17 4.89
N VAL A 163 12.07 -1.16 4.65
CA VAL A 163 11.70 -1.66 3.32
C VAL A 163 10.44 -0.94 2.87
N PHE A 164 10.52 -0.20 1.77
CA PHE A 164 9.36 0.45 1.14
C PHE A 164 9.58 0.65 -0.35
N HIS A 165 8.55 1.02 -1.10
CA HIS A 165 8.72 1.31 -2.53
C HIS A 165 9.30 2.71 -2.76
N ALA A 166 10.22 2.84 -3.72
CA ALA A 166 10.76 4.14 -4.13
C ALA A 166 9.69 5.17 -4.52
N TRP A 167 8.61 4.69 -5.17
CA TRP A 167 7.49 5.51 -5.62
C TRP A 167 6.40 5.72 -4.57
N GLU A 168 6.53 5.14 -3.37
CA GLU A 168 5.53 5.34 -2.33
C GLU A 168 5.47 6.83 -1.92
N GLY A 169 4.29 7.42 -2.10
CA GLY A 169 4.02 8.85 -1.88
C GLY A 169 4.15 9.76 -3.08
N PHE A 170 4.67 9.25 -4.18
CA PHE A 170 4.58 9.96 -5.44
C PHE A 170 3.13 9.93 -5.94
N GLY A 171 2.56 11.09 -6.34
CA GLY A 171 1.20 11.18 -6.87
C GLY A 171 0.10 10.79 -5.88
N ALA A 172 0.37 10.87 -4.57
CA ALA A 172 -0.54 10.39 -3.52
C ALA A 172 -0.87 8.89 -3.63
N SER A 173 0.08 8.10 -4.14
CA SER A 173 -0.11 6.66 -4.26
C SER A 173 0.72 5.87 -3.26
N ASP A 174 0.14 4.79 -2.75
CA ASP A 174 0.80 3.79 -1.91
C ASP A 174 1.55 2.75 -2.75
N ARG A 175 1.25 2.68 -4.06
CA ARG A 175 1.82 1.74 -5.03
C ARG A 175 1.95 2.40 -6.42
N PRO A 176 2.72 1.87 -7.37
CA PRO A 176 2.62 2.31 -8.75
C PRO A 176 1.18 2.04 -9.26
N LEU A 177 0.41 3.09 -9.55
CA LEU A 177 -0.93 2.94 -10.16
C LEU A 177 -0.75 2.33 -11.55
N GLY A 178 -1.54 1.31 -11.90
CA GLY A 178 -1.35 0.47 -13.09
C GLY A 178 -1.14 1.20 -14.42
N THR A 179 -0.63 0.45 -15.42
CA THR A 179 -0.29 0.85 -16.81
C THR A 179 0.66 2.03 -17.02
N MET A 180 0.85 2.93 -16.06
CA MET A 180 2.01 3.85 -15.99
C MET A 180 3.22 3.16 -15.35
N ARG A 181 3.37 1.87 -15.66
CA ARG A 181 4.53 1.06 -15.33
C ARG A 181 5.68 1.56 -16.20
N PRO A 182 6.85 1.96 -15.66
CA PRO A 182 8.06 1.77 -16.42
C PRO A 182 8.11 0.27 -16.79
N LEU A 183 8.20 -0.04 -18.09
CA LEU A 183 8.08 -1.38 -18.68
C LEU A 183 9.16 -2.39 -18.24
N ILE A 184 9.88 -2.13 -17.16
CA ILE A 184 11.12 -2.80 -16.82
C ILE A 184 11.05 -3.22 -15.35
N GLN A 185 10.37 -4.33 -15.06
CA GLN A 185 10.50 -4.97 -13.75
C GLN A 185 10.60 -6.48 -13.92
N GLY A 186 11.79 -7.00 -13.63
CA GLY A 186 12.15 -8.41 -13.62
C GLY A 186 13.18 -8.69 -12.52
N LYS A 187 12.86 -9.70 -11.69
CA LYS A 187 13.66 -10.49 -10.72
C LYS A 187 14.68 -9.81 -9.77
N MET A 188 14.33 -9.91 -8.48
CA MET A 188 15.08 -10.20 -7.23
C MET A 188 16.57 -9.79 -7.05
N GLY A 189 16.85 -9.04 -5.97
CA GLY A 189 18.18 -8.90 -5.35
C GLY A 189 18.40 -9.83 -4.13
N LYS A 190 19.66 -10.23 -3.88
CA LYS A 190 20.07 -11.09 -2.73
C LYS A 190 20.64 -10.25 -1.58
N GLY A 191 20.17 -10.46 -0.35
CA GLY A 191 20.83 -9.92 0.86
C GLY A 191 19.95 -9.65 2.08
N VAL A 192 18.63 -9.74 1.94
CA VAL A 192 17.67 -9.67 3.06
C VAL A 192 17.32 -11.08 3.55
N PRO A 193 17.17 -11.33 4.87
CA PRO A 193 16.87 -12.66 5.43
C PRO A 193 15.44 -13.16 5.14
N PHE A 194 14.66 -12.38 4.39
CA PHE A 194 13.31 -12.67 3.91
C PHE A 194 13.18 -12.24 2.44
N LYS A 195 12.28 -12.88 1.69
CA LYS A 195 11.97 -12.51 0.30
C LYS A 195 11.09 -11.25 0.33
N ALA A 196 11.64 -10.09 0.02
CA ALA A 196 10.82 -8.91 -0.28
C ALA A 196 10.34 -8.97 -1.75
N TRP A 197 9.19 -8.37 -2.07
CA TRP A 197 8.69 -8.19 -3.44
C TRP A 197 9.81 -7.60 -4.33
N PRO A 198 9.87 -7.85 -5.66
CA PRO A 198 11.03 -7.54 -6.51
C PRO A 198 11.58 -6.12 -6.31
N GLY A 199 12.61 -6.02 -5.50
CA GLY A 199 13.09 -4.75 -4.99
C GLY A 199 14.09 -4.99 -3.86
N GLY A 200 13.71 -5.59 -2.73
CA GLY A 200 14.66 -5.76 -1.60
C GLY A 200 15.31 -4.45 -1.13
N GLU A 201 14.71 -3.33 -1.54
CA GLU A 201 15.18 -1.98 -1.34
C GLU A 201 14.97 -1.61 0.12
N THR A 202 16.07 -1.35 0.81
CA THR A 202 16.03 -0.74 2.13
C THR A 202 16.48 0.69 1.96
N GLY A 203 15.69 1.62 2.49
CA GLY A 203 15.88 3.03 2.29
C GLY A 203 15.77 3.83 3.57
N ALA A 204 16.28 5.05 3.48
CA ALA A 204 16.05 6.10 4.46
C ALA A 204 15.47 7.30 3.71
N GLU A 205 14.32 7.79 4.15
CA GLU A 205 13.70 8.99 3.60
C GLU A 205 13.60 10.05 4.70
N VAL A 206 13.83 11.30 4.32
CA VAL A 206 13.56 12.48 5.15
C VAL A 206 12.78 13.49 4.33
N GLY A 207 11.81 14.15 4.93
CA GLY A 207 10.96 15.10 4.23
C GLY A 207 10.29 16.11 5.13
N TYR A 208 9.67 17.09 4.49
CA TYR A 208 8.85 18.11 5.11
C TYR A 208 7.54 18.27 4.35
N TYR A 209 6.45 18.41 5.10
CA TYR A 209 5.13 18.73 4.58
C TYR A 209 4.66 20.11 5.03
N SER A 210 4.10 20.88 4.11
CA SER A 210 3.46 22.18 4.37
C SER A 210 1.96 22.07 4.13
N ALA A 211 1.16 22.16 5.20
CA ALA A 211 -0.31 22.12 5.08
C ALA A 211 -0.89 23.38 4.43
N LYS A 212 -0.17 24.50 4.52
CA LYS A 212 -0.55 25.76 3.84
C LYS A 212 -0.59 25.59 2.32
N THR A 213 0.35 24.84 1.76
CA THR A 213 0.47 24.64 0.31
C THR A 213 0.02 23.25 -0.14
N GLY A 214 -0.19 22.32 0.79
CA GLY A 214 -0.48 20.92 0.49
C GLY A 214 0.69 20.19 -0.13
N THR A 215 1.93 20.61 0.14
CA THR A 215 3.12 20.14 -0.57
C THR A 215 4.05 19.37 0.36
N ALA A 216 4.49 18.19 -0.08
CA ALA A 216 5.61 17.47 0.51
C ALA A 216 6.86 17.63 -0.37
N VAL A 217 8.00 17.76 0.29
CA VAL A 217 9.32 17.60 -0.33
C VAL A 217 10.08 16.58 0.50
N SER A 218 10.60 15.54 -0.15
CA SER A 218 11.42 14.54 0.52
C SER A 218 12.64 14.14 -0.31
N ALA A 219 13.68 13.71 0.39
CA ALA A 219 14.85 13.08 -0.18
C ALA A 219 14.94 11.66 0.37
N VAL A 220 15.09 10.69 -0.52
CA VAL A 220 15.24 9.28 -0.16
C VAL A 220 16.56 8.74 -0.68
N LEU A 221 17.23 7.98 0.16
CA LEU A 221 18.44 7.22 -0.12
C LEU A 221 18.09 5.73 -0.13
N TRP A 222 18.49 5.02 -1.18
CA TRP A 222 18.31 3.57 -1.29
C TRP A 222 19.64 2.84 -1.34
N ASN A 223 19.66 1.58 -0.88
CA ASN A 223 20.84 0.70 -0.93
C ASN A 223 21.20 0.18 -2.34
N GLY A 224 20.91 0.97 -3.37
CA GLY A 224 21.24 0.73 -4.78
C GLY A 224 20.06 0.27 -5.61
N MET A 225 19.60 1.11 -6.52
CA MET A 225 18.52 0.89 -7.47
C MET A 225 19.04 0.92 -8.92
N ASN A 226 18.65 -0.07 -9.74
CA ASN A 226 18.84 0.03 -11.17
C ASN A 226 17.92 1.11 -11.78
N ALA A 227 18.16 1.48 -13.06
CA ALA A 227 17.41 2.54 -13.75
C ALA A 227 15.89 2.28 -13.87
N ALA A 228 15.48 1.05 -13.53
CA ALA A 228 14.11 0.59 -13.48
C ALA A 228 13.44 0.76 -12.11
N GLY A 229 14.19 1.18 -11.09
CA GLY A 229 13.72 1.31 -9.72
C GLY A 229 13.61 -0.03 -8.97
N ASN A 230 14.52 -0.98 -9.26
CA ASN A 230 14.66 -2.27 -8.55
C ASN A 230 16.03 -2.33 -7.86
N ALA A 231 16.24 -3.09 -6.77
CA ALA A 231 17.60 -3.20 -6.23
C ALA A 231 18.60 -3.71 -7.27
N SER A 232 19.72 -3.01 -7.38
CA SER A 232 20.87 -3.51 -8.11
C SER A 232 21.47 -4.68 -7.34
N GLY A 233 21.33 -5.91 -7.86
CA GLY A 233 22.01 -7.08 -7.32
C GLY A 233 23.51 -6.86 -7.22
N LYS A 234 24.18 -7.62 -6.32
CA LYS A 234 25.62 -7.53 -5.97
C LYS A 234 26.64 -7.51 -7.13
N THR A 235 26.21 -7.69 -8.38
CA THR A 235 27.06 -7.74 -9.58
C THR A 235 27.23 -6.40 -10.30
N GLN A 236 26.56 -5.34 -9.89
CA GLN A 236 26.91 -3.96 -10.28
C GLN A 236 27.28 -3.21 -9.00
N GLY A 237 28.40 -2.49 -8.99
CA GLY A 237 28.80 -1.64 -7.87
C GLY A 237 27.72 -0.61 -7.58
N ALA A 238 26.80 -0.98 -6.69
CA ALA A 238 25.56 -0.29 -6.44
C ALA A 238 25.84 0.99 -5.65
N ASN A 239 26.02 2.10 -6.37
CA ASN A 239 26.06 3.42 -5.73
C ASN A 239 24.71 3.68 -5.05
N PRO A 240 24.69 4.34 -3.88
CA PRO A 240 23.42 4.72 -3.28
C PRO A 240 22.70 5.71 -4.20
N ASP A 241 21.44 5.42 -4.54
CA ASP A 241 20.61 6.32 -5.34
C ASP A 241 19.91 7.33 -4.43
N ILE A 242 19.96 8.60 -4.83
CA ILE A 242 19.22 9.68 -4.19
C ILE A 242 18.05 10.07 -5.09
N MET A 243 16.84 10.07 -4.56
CA MET A 243 15.67 10.62 -5.25
C MET A 243 15.09 11.77 -4.43
N ILE A 244 14.92 12.93 -5.08
CA ILE A 244 14.14 14.04 -4.55
C ILE A 244 12.72 13.90 -5.08
N LYS A 245 11.75 13.82 -4.18
CA LYS A 245 10.32 13.72 -4.47
C LYS A 245 9.66 15.01 -4.06
N THR A 246 8.90 15.61 -4.98
CA THR A 246 7.92 16.63 -4.65
C THR A 246 6.55 16.11 -4.99
N SER A 247 5.62 16.18 -4.05
CA SER A 247 4.24 15.78 -4.27
C SER A 247 3.32 16.82 -3.69
N SER A 248 2.44 17.33 -4.54
CA SER A 248 1.34 18.18 -4.13
C SER A 248 0.09 17.32 -3.94
N SER A 249 -0.68 17.61 -2.88
CA SER A 249 -2.03 17.08 -2.69
C SER A 249 -3.00 17.52 -3.81
N LEU A 250 -2.56 18.43 -4.69
CA LEU A 250 -3.28 18.89 -5.89
C LEU A 250 -2.92 18.08 -7.17
N LEU A 251 -2.47 16.83 -7.02
CA LEU A 251 -2.20 15.85 -8.09
C LEU A 251 -0.98 16.10 -8.99
N THR A 252 -0.20 17.16 -8.76
CA THR A 252 1.09 17.36 -9.44
C THR A 252 2.23 16.79 -8.60
N SER A 253 3.04 15.91 -9.18
CA SER A 253 4.23 15.36 -8.54
C SER A 253 5.42 15.40 -9.50
N LEU A 254 6.57 15.82 -9.02
CA LEU A 254 7.82 15.85 -9.79
C LEU A 254 8.88 15.06 -9.01
N SER A 255 9.71 14.29 -9.71
CA SER A 255 10.83 13.60 -9.08
C SER A 255 12.10 13.80 -9.91
N ALA A 256 13.24 13.85 -9.22
CA ALA A 256 14.56 13.86 -9.84
C ALA A 256 15.41 12.79 -9.13
N MET A 257 15.90 11.81 -9.90
CA MET A 257 16.87 10.82 -9.43
C MET A 257 18.27 11.33 -9.75
N ILE A 258 19.11 11.46 -8.73
CA ILE A 258 20.51 11.87 -8.84
C ILE A 258 21.36 10.64 -8.54
N ARG A 259 22.19 10.25 -9.51
CA ARG A 259 23.14 9.15 -9.40
C ARG A 259 24.55 9.72 -9.19
N PRO A 260 25.28 9.29 -8.16
CA PRO A 260 26.72 9.54 -8.05
C PRO A 260 27.51 8.85 -9.15
#